data_AF-A0A392QH42-F1
#
_entry.id   AF-A0A392QH42-F1
#
_cell.length_a   1.000
_cell.length_b   1.000
_cell.length_c   1.000
_cell.angle_alpha   90.00
_cell.angle_beta   90.00
_cell.angle_gamma   90.00
#
_symmetry.space_group_name_H-M   'P 1'
#
loop_
_entity.id
_entity.type
_entity.pdbx_description
1 polymer ?
#
loop_
_entity_poly.entity_id
_entity_poly.type
_entity_poly.pdbx_seq_one_letter_code
_entity_poly.pdbx_strand_id
1 'polypeptide(L)' 'MTLNEKIAQMIQIERTVATSSVITNLSIGSILSSGGSAPFENALSSDWADMVDGFQKSAL' A
#
# COMPACT_ATOMS: atom_id res chain seq x y z
N MET A 1 -14.91 -3.94 -12.31
CA MET A 1 -14.07 -2.84 -12.83
C MET A 1 -14.93 -1.71 -13.38
N THR A 2 -15.41 -0.86 -12.47
CA THR A 2 -15.97 0.47 -12.75
C THR A 2 -14.87 1.41 -13.26
N LEU A 3 -15.22 2.61 -13.74
CA LEU A 3 -14.23 3.62 -14.12
C LEU A 3 -13.32 3.99 -12.93
N ASN A 4 -13.91 4.17 -11.74
CA ASN A 4 -13.16 4.49 -10.53
C ASN A 4 -12.17 3.38 -10.17
N GLU A 5 -12.58 2.11 -10.23
CA GLU A 5 -11.69 0.97 -10.00
C GLU A 5 -10.54 0.93 -11.02
N LYS A 6 -10.81 1.23 -12.30
CA LYS A 6 -9.75 1.29 -13.32
C LYS A 6 -8.75 2.42 -13.05
N ILE A 7 -9.24 3.60 -12.68
CA ILE A 7 -8.38 4.74 -12.32
C ILE A 7 -7.54 4.39 -11.09
N ALA A 8 -8.16 3.82 -10.06
CA ALA A 8 -7.45 3.44 -8.84
C ALA A 8 -6.36 2.40 -9.08
N GLN A 9 -6.57 1.45 -10.00
CA GLN A 9 -5.55 0.49 -10.40
C GLN A 9 -4.34 1.14 -11.13
N MET A 10 -4.50 2.34 -11.68
CA MET A 10 -3.43 3.12 -12.33
C MET A 10 -2.75 4.11 -11.39
N ILE A 11 -3.20 4.20 -10.13
CA ILE A 11 -2.66 5.12 -9.12
C ILE A 11 -1.67 4.36 -8.23
N GLN A 12 -0.51 4.97 -8.02
CA GLN A 12 0.47 4.56 -7.02
C GLN A 12 0.52 5.60 -5.90
N ILE A 13 0.35 5.16 -4.65
CA ILE A 13 0.44 6.02 -3.46
C ILE A 13 1.70 5.70 -2.64
N GLU A 14 2.08 6.60 -1.75
CA GLU A 14 3.17 6.37 -0.80
C GLU A 14 2.67 5.65 0.46
N ARG A 15 3.47 4.75 1.04
CA ARG A 15 3.05 3.89 2.16
C ARG A 15 2.57 4.63 3.41
N THR A 16 3.03 5.86 3.68
CA THR A 16 2.64 6.66 4.85
C THR A 16 1.18 7.11 4.81
N VAL A 17 0.55 7.11 3.63
CA VAL A 17 -0.89 7.39 3.46
C VAL A 17 -1.71 6.14 3.15
N ALA A 18 -1.07 4.97 3.03
CA ALA A 18 -1.69 3.71 2.65
C ALA A 18 -2.35 2.99 3.84
N THR A 19 -3.40 3.57 4.42
CA THR A 19 -4.20 2.89 5.45
C THR A 19 -5.06 1.78 4.84
N SER A 20 -5.42 0.75 5.62
CA SER A 20 -6.33 -0.32 5.13
C SER A 20 -7.63 0.24 4.55
N SER A 21 -8.22 1.27 5.18
CA SER A 21 -9.43 1.91 4.68
C SER A 21 -9.25 2.57 3.31
N VAL A 22 -8.09 3.20 3.07
CA VAL A 22 -7.75 3.82 1.79
C VAL A 22 -7.57 2.74 0.72
N ILE A 23 -6.86 1.67 1.04
CA ILE A 23 -6.59 0.57 0.11
C ILE A 23 -7.90 -0.11 -0.32
N THR A 24 -8.73 -0.51 0.65
CA THR A 24 -9.97 -1.25 0.39
C THR A 24 -11.02 -0.36 -0.28
N ASN A 25 -11.32 0.82 0.28
CA ASN A 25 -12.44 1.63 -0.19
C ASN A 25 -12.18 2.31 -1.54
N LEU A 26 -10.91 2.60 -1.87
CA LEU A 26 -10.54 3.22 -3.13
C LEU A 26 -10.00 2.23 -4.16
N SER A 27 -9.82 0.95 -3.82
CA SER A 27 -9.29 -0.09 -4.72
C SER A 27 -7.91 0.26 -5.30
N ILE A 28 -7.00 0.74 -4.44
CA ILE A 28 -5.66 1.22 -4.81
C ILE A 28 -4.87 0.15 -5.56
N GLY A 29 -4.24 0.53 -6.68
CA GLY A 29 -3.48 -0.37 -7.55
C GLY A 29 -2.04 -0.60 -7.14
N SER A 30 -1.39 0.40 -6.52
CA SER A 30 0.02 0.29 -6.17
C SER A 30 0.39 1.14 -4.96
N ILE A 31 1.34 0.65 -4.18
CA ILE A 31 1.94 1.36 -3.05
C ILE A 31 3.46 1.34 -3.25
N LEU A 32 4.12 2.47 -3.00
CA LEU A 32 5.57 2.62 -3.06
C LEU A 32 6.12 3.02 -1.69
N SER A 33 7.38 2.64 -1.43
CA SER A 33 8.18 3.19 -0.33
C SER A 33 9.26 4.07 -0.93
N SER A 34 9.19 5.39 -0.69
CA SER A 34 10.18 6.32 -1.22
C SER A 34 11.53 6.11 -0.51
N GLY A 35 12.61 6.68 -1.06
CA GLY A 35 13.90 6.69 -0.38
C GLY A 35 13.76 7.24 1.05
N GLY A 36 14.19 6.47 2.04
CA GLY A 36 14.07 6.80 3.48
C GLY A 36 12.73 6.45 4.13
N SER A 37 11.71 6.02 3.39
CA SER A 37 10.40 5.62 3.94
C SER A 37 10.40 4.14 4.34
N ALA A 38 11.23 3.80 5.32
CA ALA A 38 11.17 2.48 5.96
C ALA A 38 9.90 2.35 6.83
N PRO A 39 9.44 1.13 7.17
CA PRO A 39 8.36 0.92 8.12
C PRO A 39 8.62 1.67 9.44
N PHE A 40 9.85 1.56 9.93
CA PHE A 40 10.43 2.25 11.08
C PHE A 40 11.97 2.11 11.04
N GLU A 41 12.67 2.78 11.94
CA GLU A 41 14.14 2.75 12.01
C GLU A 41 14.66 1.34 12.33
N ASN A 42 15.69 0.88 11.60
CA ASN A 42 16.30 -0.46 11.75
C ASN A 42 15.32 -1.64 11.52
N ALA A 43 14.26 -1.45 10.73
CA ALA A 43 13.34 -2.52 10.35
C ALA A 43 14.08 -3.73 9.74
N LEU A 44 13.76 -4.92 10.23
CA LEU A 44 14.25 -6.19 9.71
C LEU A 44 13.52 -6.56 8.42
N SER A 45 14.08 -7.50 7.66
CA SER A 45 13.44 -8.00 6.44
C SER A 45 12.03 -8.57 6.70
N SER A 46 11.80 -9.18 7.86
CA SER A 46 10.48 -9.67 8.26
C SER A 46 9.47 -8.53 8.46
N ASP A 47 9.90 -7.40 9.01
CA ASP A 47 9.01 -6.25 9.24
C ASP A 47 8.53 -5.63 7.93
N TRP A 48 9.39 -5.64 6.90
CA TRP A 48 9.00 -5.26 5.54
C TRP A 48 7.98 -6.24 4.95
N ALA A 49 8.19 -7.55 5.12
CA ALA A 49 7.26 -8.57 4.64
C ALA A 49 5.89 -8.43 5.32
N ASP A 50 5.87 -8.30 6.65
CA ASP A 50 4.63 -8.13 7.43
C ASP A 50 3.86 -6.88 7.02
N MET A 51 4.56 -5.77 6.77
CA MET A 51 3.94 -4.54 6.27
C MET A 51 3.29 -4.74 4.90
N VAL A 52 4.02 -5.33 3.94
CA VAL A 52 3.51 -5.57 2.58
C VAL A 52 2.33 -6.54 2.61
N ASP A 53 2.40 -7.60 3.42
CA ASP A 53 1.31 -8.55 3.61
C ASP A 53 0.07 -7.88 4.20
N GLY A 54 0.24 -6.92 5.10
CA GLY A 54 -0.87 -6.11 5.63
C GLY A 54 -1.58 -5.27 4.55
N PHE A 55 -0.81 -4.64 3.67
CA PHE A 55 -1.37 -3.93 2.51
C PHE A 55 -2.07 -4.88 1.55
N GLN A 56 -1.44 -6.03 1.24
CA GLN A 56 -2.00 -7.01 0.33
C GLN A 56 -3.32 -7.60 0.85
N LYS A 57 -3.40 -7.93 2.15
CA LYS A 57 -4.65 -8.38 2.78
C LYS A 57 -5.76 -7.35 2.73
N SER A 58 -5.42 -6.06 2.76
CA SER A 58 -6.39 -4.97 2.63
C SER A 58 -6.91 -4.79 1.19
N ALA A 59 -6.18 -5.31 0.20
CA ALA A 59 -6.51 -5.22 -1.22
C ALA A 59 -7.29 -6.44 -1.77
N LEU A 60 -7.42 -7.51 -0.98
CA LEU A 60 -8.21 -8.72 -1.29
C LEU A 60 -9.69 -8.52 -0.93
#